data_AF-A0A1L9NY01-F1
#
_entry.id   AF-A0A1L9NY01-F1
#
_cell.length_a   1.000
_cell.length_b   1.000
_cell.length_c   1.000
_cell.angle_alpha   90.00
_cell.angle_beta   90.00
_cell.angle_gamma   90.00
#
_symmetry.space_group_name_H-M   'P 1'
#
loop_
_entity.id
_entity.type
_entity.pdbx_description
1 polymer ?
#
loop_
_entity_poly.entity_id
_entity_poly.type
_entity_poly.pdbx_seq_one_letter_code
_entity_poly.pdbx_strand_id
1 'polypeptide(L)'
;MRNWLDQGTNEARSRHTVLANGLKLEQAVGIVSAASKLKGNDVVTNIIGAVLRSILVWILVITPSVILTGIVGESSFTVVFIAFLAALFTFVEYFFKYPSIIEFRFAAPFNRHRYVTILAIVTALSLVCKGVFEPTELTLSIKHWGDMLGRAIDVPYSPVRLIILMLDADASIELVEIVRTAAGLAYAISLLSLVVFILLVRVANWPTRTGAFNVWLNLPLFDPTGGGDVLVRLKRDANINIIFGFLLPFLIPAIVKTATDLVGNLTMDDPQTLIWTISAWAFLPASMIMRGVAMGRLAEMIEEKRRRAYAQTEAQIA
;
A
#
# COMPACT_ATOMS: atom_id res chain seq x y z
N MET A 1 -42.10 -12.11 32.18
CA MET A 1 -41.62 -11.27 31.06
C MET A 1 -40.81 -10.06 31.50
N ARG A 2 -41.16 -9.34 32.59
CA ARG A 2 -40.42 -8.15 33.06
C ARG A 2 -38.98 -8.44 33.56
N ASN A 3 -38.76 -9.55 34.27
CA ASN A 3 -37.42 -9.93 34.78
C ASN A 3 -36.41 -10.35 33.70
N TRP A 4 -36.84 -10.78 32.51
CA TRP A 4 -35.94 -11.18 31.42
C TRP A 4 -35.37 -9.97 30.67
N LEU A 5 -36.15 -8.89 30.55
CA LEU A 5 -35.71 -7.63 29.94
C LEU A 5 -34.70 -6.89 30.86
N ASP A 6 -34.90 -6.94 32.18
CA ASP A 6 -33.98 -6.32 33.16
C ASP A 6 -32.64 -7.07 33.31
N GLN A 7 -32.61 -8.38 33.06
CA GLN A 7 -31.35 -9.14 33.03
C GLN A 7 -30.53 -8.80 31.78
N GLY A 8 -31.17 -8.71 30.61
CA GLY A 8 -30.50 -8.33 29.36
C GLY A 8 -29.95 -6.90 29.38
N THR A 9 -30.65 -5.95 30.01
CA THR A 9 -30.18 -4.55 30.13
C THR A 9 -29.04 -4.40 31.14
N ASN A 10 -29.05 -5.16 32.25
CA ASN A 10 -27.96 -5.15 33.22
C ASN A 10 -26.70 -5.84 32.68
N GLU A 11 -26.83 -6.93 31.94
CA GLU A 11 -25.70 -7.55 31.24
C GLU A 11 -25.10 -6.60 30.19
N ALA A 12 -25.94 -5.94 29.39
CA ALA A 12 -25.50 -4.95 28.42
C ALA A 12 -24.77 -3.76 29.08
N ARG A 13 -25.29 -3.26 30.22
CA ARG A 13 -24.62 -2.21 31.01
C ARG A 13 -23.28 -2.68 31.57
N SER A 14 -23.21 -3.88 32.13
CA SER A 14 -21.98 -4.44 32.70
C SER A 14 -20.90 -4.64 31.63
N ARG A 15 -21.27 -5.11 30.44
CA ARG A 15 -20.35 -5.23 29.30
C ARG A 15 -19.87 -3.86 28.84
N HIS A 16 -20.75 -2.86 28.79
CA HIS A 16 -20.38 -1.49 28.44
C HIS A 16 -19.41 -0.87 29.44
N THR A 17 -19.60 -1.08 30.75
CA THR A 17 -18.69 -0.55 31.78
C THR A 17 -17.35 -1.27 31.80
N VAL A 18 -17.31 -2.59 31.59
CA VAL A 18 -16.06 -3.35 31.47
C VAL A 18 -15.26 -2.92 30.24
N LEU A 19 -15.92 -2.76 29.09
CA LEU A 19 -15.29 -2.25 27.86
C LEU A 19 -14.77 -0.82 28.04
N ALA A 20 -15.56 0.06 28.66
CA ALA A 20 -15.16 1.44 28.93
C ALA A 20 -13.97 1.53 29.91
N ASN A 21 -13.93 0.67 30.92
CA ASN A 21 -12.81 0.60 31.86
C ASN A 21 -11.55 0.01 31.22
N GLY A 22 -11.69 -1.01 30.36
CA GLY A 22 -10.58 -1.53 29.55
C GLY A 22 -9.99 -0.46 28.63
N LEU A 23 -10.84 0.30 27.94
CA LEU A 23 -10.42 1.39 27.06
C LEU A 23 -9.73 2.53 27.82
N LYS A 24 -10.21 2.88 29.01
CA LYS A 24 -9.56 3.86 29.90
C LYS A 24 -8.19 3.38 30.39
N LEU A 25 -8.05 2.09 30.72
CA LEU A 25 -6.77 1.50 31.10
C LEU A 25 -5.78 1.51 29.92
N GLU A 26 -6.24 1.14 28.72
CA GLU A 26 -5.40 1.16 27.52
C GLU A 26 -4.95 2.57 27.10
N GLN A 27 -5.81 3.56 27.33
CA GLN A 27 -5.48 4.98 27.15
C GLN A 27 -4.53 5.49 28.24
N ALA A 28 -4.71 5.09 29.50
CA ALA A 28 -3.86 5.48 30.62
C ALA A 28 -2.43 4.91 30.52
N VAL A 29 -2.29 3.69 29.99
CA VAL A 29 -0.99 3.01 29.80
C VAL A 29 -0.28 3.48 28.50
N GLY A 30 -0.90 4.36 27.71
CA GLY A 30 -0.32 4.86 26.46
C GLY A 30 -0.20 3.79 25.36
N ILE A 31 -1.03 2.75 25.45
CA ILE A 31 -1.19 1.68 24.44
C ILE A 31 -2.06 2.21 23.31
N VAL A 32 -3.11 2.96 23.66
CA VAL A 32 -3.95 3.74 22.75
C VAL A 32 -3.72 5.22 23.06
N SER A 33 -3.24 6.01 22.10
CA SER A 33 -3.13 7.45 22.34
C SER A 33 -4.53 8.04 22.52
N ALA A 34 -4.75 8.79 23.60
CA ALA A 34 -5.89 9.69 23.68
C ALA A 34 -5.81 10.68 22.50
N ALA A 35 -6.95 10.97 21.86
CA ALA A 35 -7.05 11.96 20.78
C ALA A 35 -6.50 13.35 21.18
N SER A 36 -6.38 13.62 22.49
CA SER A 36 -6.05 14.92 23.07
C SER A 36 -4.56 15.29 23.10
N LYS A 37 -3.61 14.34 22.96
CA LYS A 37 -2.17 14.68 22.92
C LYS A 37 -1.69 14.90 21.49
N LEU A 38 -2.30 15.87 20.83
CA LEU A 38 -1.79 16.42 19.60
C LEU A 38 -0.74 17.47 19.96
N LYS A 39 0.53 17.05 20.06
CA LYS A 39 1.64 18.01 20.06
C LYS A 39 1.52 18.78 18.73
N GLY A 40 1.19 20.06 18.81
CA GLY A 40 1.04 20.91 17.63
C GLY A 40 2.38 20.97 16.92
N ASN A 41 2.50 20.30 15.77
CA ASN A 41 3.56 20.62 14.84
C ASN A 41 3.26 21.99 14.25
N ASP A 42 4.29 22.83 14.13
CA ASP A 42 4.20 24.16 13.53
C ASP A 42 3.49 24.10 12.18
N VAL A 43 2.47 24.93 12.00
CA VAL A 43 1.61 24.98 10.80
C VAL A 43 2.46 25.10 9.52
N VAL A 44 3.56 25.86 9.60
CA VAL A 44 4.51 26.08 8.51
C VAL A 44 5.21 24.78 8.08
N THR A 45 5.68 23.96 9.01
CA THR A 45 6.36 22.69 8.70
C THR A 45 5.40 21.67 8.07
N ASN A 46 4.12 21.68 8.49
CA ASN A 46 3.10 20.83 7.90
C ASN A 46 2.77 21.23 6.45
N ILE A 47 2.70 22.54 6.15
CA ILE A 47 2.47 23.05 4.79
C ILE A 47 3.61 22.63 3.86
N ILE A 48 4.86 22.93 4.23
CA ILE A 48 6.04 22.60 3.41
C ILE A 48 6.09 21.09 3.15
N GLY A 49 5.87 20.28 4.20
CA GLY A 49 5.83 18.83 4.09
C GLY A 49 4.72 18.31 3.16
N ALA A 50 3.55 18.93 3.18
CA ALA A 50 2.43 18.58 2.29
C ALA A 50 2.74 18.94 0.83
N VAL A 51 3.28 20.13 0.58
CA VAL A 51 3.68 20.60 -0.76
C VAL A 51 4.77 19.71 -1.36
N LEU A 52 5.81 19.36 -0.60
CA LEU A 52 6.87 18.49 -1.12
C LEU A 52 6.33 17.11 -1.52
N ARG A 53 5.39 16.55 -0.76
CA ARG A 53 4.77 15.25 -1.08
C ARG A 53 3.84 15.33 -2.28
N SER A 54 3.07 16.40 -2.42
CA SER A 54 2.22 16.60 -3.60
C SER A 54 3.06 16.75 -4.87
N ILE A 55 4.18 17.47 -4.81
CA ILE A 55 5.15 17.57 -5.92
C ILE A 55 5.72 16.19 -6.27
N LEU A 56 6.11 15.39 -5.28
CA LEU A 56 6.63 14.04 -5.52
C LEU A 56 5.59 13.15 -6.21
N VAL A 57 4.33 13.21 -5.80
CA VAL A 57 3.24 12.47 -6.45
C VAL A 57 2.96 13.00 -7.86
N TRP A 58 3.02 14.32 -8.06
CA TRP A 58 2.91 14.92 -9.39
C TRP A 58 4.01 14.38 -10.32
N ILE A 59 5.27 14.41 -9.88
CA ILE A 59 6.44 13.87 -10.61
C ILE A 59 6.20 12.39 -10.98
N LEU A 60 5.77 11.58 -10.02
CA LEU A 60 5.47 10.17 -10.25
C LEU A 60 4.47 9.97 -11.39
N VAL A 61 3.37 10.73 -11.40
CA VAL A 61 2.30 10.56 -12.39
C VAL A 61 2.71 11.06 -13.78
N ILE A 62 3.48 12.14 -13.87
CA ILE A 62 3.93 12.66 -15.18
C ILE A 62 5.12 11.88 -15.76
N THR A 63 5.83 11.10 -14.96
CA THR A 63 7.09 10.43 -15.35
C THR A 63 6.99 9.67 -16.68
N PRO A 64 5.97 8.82 -16.92
CA PRO A 64 5.83 8.13 -18.21
C PRO A 64 5.74 9.09 -19.39
N SER A 65 4.91 10.12 -19.29
CA SER A 65 4.71 11.11 -20.36
C SER A 65 5.96 11.91 -20.64
N VAL A 66 6.70 12.29 -19.59
CA VAL A 66 7.96 13.02 -19.75
C VAL A 66 9.01 12.16 -20.45
N ILE A 67 9.17 10.89 -20.02
CA ILE A 67 10.15 9.97 -20.62
C ILE A 67 9.79 9.65 -22.08
N LEU A 68 8.50 9.48 -22.38
CA LEU A 68 7.97 9.16 -23.70
C LEU A 68 7.60 10.40 -24.54
N THR A 69 8.10 11.59 -24.17
CA THR A 69 7.85 12.82 -24.94
C THR A 69 8.31 12.63 -26.38
N GLY A 70 7.46 12.99 -27.35
CA GLY A 70 7.74 12.86 -28.78
C GLY A 70 7.38 11.49 -29.38
N ILE A 71 7.05 10.50 -28.54
CA ILE A 71 6.61 9.16 -28.97
C ILE A 71 5.09 9.04 -28.88
N VAL A 72 4.53 9.38 -27.72
CA VAL A 72 3.08 9.43 -27.50
C VAL A 72 2.59 10.80 -27.99
N GLY A 73 1.51 10.83 -28.76
CA GLY A 73 0.95 12.07 -29.34
C GLY A 73 0.79 13.20 -28.32
N GLU A 74 0.78 14.45 -28.81
CA GLU A 74 0.86 15.69 -27.99
C GLU A 74 0.32 15.53 -26.58
N SER A 75 1.20 15.74 -25.59
CA SER A 75 1.00 15.64 -24.15
C SER A 75 -0.48 15.72 -23.76
N SER A 76 -1.12 14.57 -23.58
CA SER A 76 -2.55 14.54 -23.28
C SER A 76 -2.80 15.38 -22.04
N PHE A 77 -3.52 16.50 -22.18
CA PHE A 77 -3.91 17.37 -21.07
C PHE A 77 -4.51 16.56 -19.91
N THR A 78 -5.09 15.40 -20.22
CA THR A 78 -5.55 14.37 -19.28
C THR A 78 -4.49 13.92 -18.28
N VAL A 79 -3.25 13.63 -18.70
CA VAL A 79 -2.21 13.15 -17.75
C VAL A 79 -1.80 14.26 -16.79
N VAL A 80 -1.62 15.48 -17.29
CA VAL A 80 -1.30 16.64 -16.44
C VAL A 80 -2.44 16.91 -15.46
N PHE A 81 -3.69 16.79 -15.91
CA PHE A 81 -4.87 16.94 -15.07
C PHE A 81 -4.95 15.87 -13.98
N ILE A 82 -4.75 14.58 -14.32
CA ILE A 82 -4.71 13.48 -13.35
C ILE A 82 -3.58 13.67 -12.34
N ALA A 83 -2.39 14.08 -12.81
CA ALA A 83 -1.25 14.37 -11.94
C ALA A 83 -1.57 15.51 -10.97
N PHE A 84 -2.22 16.57 -11.45
CA PHE A 84 -2.67 17.69 -10.61
C PHE A 84 -3.69 17.22 -9.55
N LEU A 85 -4.69 16.42 -9.93
CA LEU A 85 -5.68 15.88 -8.98
C LEU A 85 -5.02 14.99 -7.92
N ALA A 86 -4.11 14.10 -8.33
CA ALA A 86 -3.38 13.23 -7.39
C ALA A 86 -2.48 14.03 -6.44
N ALA A 87 -1.82 15.08 -6.94
CA ALA A 87 -1.03 15.99 -6.14
C ALA A 87 -1.89 16.79 -5.16
N LEU A 88 -3.02 17.33 -5.61
CA LEU A 88 -3.96 18.07 -4.77
C LEU A 88 -4.54 17.18 -3.67
N PHE A 89 -4.96 15.96 -4.00
CA PHE A 89 -5.41 14.97 -3.03
C PHE A 89 -4.33 14.70 -1.96
N THR A 90 -3.09 14.48 -2.40
CA THR A 90 -1.96 14.27 -1.49
C THR A 90 -1.70 15.51 -0.62
N PHE A 91 -1.79 16.72 -1.18
CA PHE A 91 -1.63 17.94 -0.43
C PHE A 91 -2.69 18.06 0.67
N VAL A 92 -3.98 17.91 0.31
CA VAL A 92 -5.11 17.97 1.25
C VAL A 92 -4.90 16.98 2.39
N GLU A 93 -4.56 15.74 2.05
CA GLU A 93 -4.38 14.67 3.02
C GLU A 93 -3.18 14.92 3.94
N TYR A 94 -2.12 15.58 3.46
CA TYR A 94 -0.95 15.94 4.29
C TYR A 94 -1.03 17.31 4.95
N PHE A 95 -1.97 18.16 4.55
CA PHE A 95 -2.20 19.48 5.13
C PHE A 95 -3.10 19.39 6.36
N PHE A 96 -4.22 18.66 6.28
CA PHE A 96 -5.15 18.56 7.39
C PHE A 96 -4.63 17.67 8.52
N LYS A 97 -5.01 17.98 9.75
CA LYS A 97 -4.55 17.27 10.96
C LYS A 97 -5.18 15.89 11.11
N TYR A 98 -6.43 15.75 10.68
CA TYR A 98 -7.17 14.50 10.72
C TYR A 98 -7.05 13.80 9.37
N PRO A 99 -6.41 12.63 9.30
CA PRO A 99 -6.28 11.88 8.06
C PRO A 99 -7.61 11.23 7.67
N SER A 100 -7.80 11.04 6.38
CA SER A 100 -9.02 10.43 5.82
C SER A 100 -8.74 9.03 5.26
N ILE A 101 -7.69 8.89 4.44
CA ILE A 101 -7.47 7.70 3.59
C ILE A 101 -6.03 7.22 3.67
N ILE A 102 -5.04 8.13 3.73
CA ILE A 102 -3.63 7.71 3.69
C ILE A 102 -3.21 7.15 5.05
N GLU A 103 -3.07 5.84 5.08
CA GLU A 103 -2.56 5.12 6.23
C GLU A 103 -1.04 5.29 6.40
N PHE A 104 -0.57 5.10 7.64
CA PHE A 104 0.83 5.23 8.06
C PHE A 104 1.44 6.58 7.70
N ARG A 105 0.60 7.62 7.60
CA ARG A 105 0.97 8.96 7.17
C ARG A 105 2.16 9.53 7.93
N PHE A 106 2.19 9.29 9.24
CA PHE A 106 3.22 9.78 10.16
C PHE A 106 4.23 8.69 10.55
N ALA A 107 4.27 7.59 9.81
CA ALA A 107 5.16 6.47 10.08
C ALA A 107 6.14 6.26 8.92
N ALA A 108 7.10 7.19 8.79
CA ALA A 108 8.23 7.05 7.89
C ALA A 108 9.09 5.86 8.39
N PRO A 109 9.04 4.70 7.71
CA PRO A 109 9.38 4.57 6.30
C PRO A 109 8.26 4.09 5.38
N PHE A 110 7.09 3.71 5.88
CA PHE A 110 6.06 2.99 5.10
C PHE A 110 5.71 3.68 3.77
N ASN A 111 5.23 4.93 3.85
CA ASN A 111 4.82 5.67 2.66
C ASN A 111 6.01 6.11 1.78
N ARG A 112 7.20 6.29 2.37
CA ARG A 112 8.41 6.61 1.61
C ARG A 112 8.84 5.43 0.74
N HIS A 113 8.84 4.23 1.33
CA HIS A 113 9.19 2.99 0.65
C HIS A 113 8.21 2.65 -0.46
N ARG A 114 6.90 2.81 -0.19
CA ARG A 114 5.84 2.67 -1.19
C ARG A 114 6.05 3.62 -2.37
N TYR A 115 6.32 4.90 -2.11
CA TYR A 115 6.58 5.90 -3.15
C TYR A 115 7.80 5.53 -4.01
N VAL A 116 8.93 5.18 -3.39
CA VAL A 116 10.15 4.78 -4.11
C VAL A 116 9.90 3.55 -4.97
N THR A 117 9.13 2.58 -4.46
CA THR A 117 8.81 1.34 -5.20
C THR A 117 7.99 1.64 -6.45
N ILE A 118 6.88 2.36 -6.34
CA ILE A 118 6.04 2.66 -7.51
C ILE A 118 6.78 3.56 -8.50
N LEU A 119 7.58 4.52 -8.02
CA LEU A 119 8.40 5.35 -8.90
C LEU A 119 9.43 4.53 -9.67
N ALA A 120 10.11 3.59 -9.00
CA ALA A 120 11.07 2.70 -9.65
C ALA A 120 10.40 1.84 -10.72
N ILE A 121 9.23 1.25 -10.43
CA ILE A 121 8.45 0.47 -11.40
C ILE A 121 8.07 1.34 -12.60
N VAL A 122 7.39 2.46 -12.35
CA VAL A 122 6.89 3.35 -13.42
C VAL A 122 8.03 3.86 -14.30
N THR A 123 9.15 4.28 -13.69
CA THR A 123 10.34 4.75 -14.43
C THR A 123 10.95 3.62 -15.27
N ALA A 124 11.13 2.43 -14.69
CA ALA A 124 11.71 1.29 -15.38
C ALA A 124 10.85 0.87 -16.59
N LEU A 125 9.53 0.78 -16.41
CA LEU A 125 8.60 0.45 -17.50
C LEU A 125 8.58 1.54 -18.59
N SER A 126 8.65 2.81 -18.19
CA SER A 126 8.73 3.92 -19.15
C SER A 126 10.00 3.85 -20.00
N LEU A 127 11.14 3.46 -19.41
CA LEU A 127 12.39 3.26 -20.13
C LEU A 127 12.36 2.02 -21.04
N VAL A 128 11.71 0.93 -20.61
CA VAL A 128 11.46 -0.25 -21.46
C VAL A 128 10.65 0.14 -22.70
N CYS A 129 9.55 0.88 -22.52
CA CYS A 129 8.72 1.34 -23.64
C CYS A 129 9.47 2.33 -24.53
N LYS A 130 10.22 3.27 -23.95
CA LYS A 130 11.04 4.23 -24.71
C LYS A 130 12.04 3.51 -25.61
N GLY A 131 12.69 2.46 -25.10
CA GLY A 131 13.70 1.69 -25.82
C GLY A 131 13.16 0.98 -27.08
N VAL A 132 11.85 0.86 -27.25
CA VAL A 132 11.23 0.35 -28.48
C VAL A 132 11.37 1.36 -29.64
N PHE A 133 11.28 2.65 -29.34
CA PHE A 133 11.28 3.73 -30.34
C PHE A 133 12.65 4.41 -30.44
N GLU A 134 13.32 4.61 -29.31
CA GLU A 134 14.61 5.28 -29.21
C GLU A 134 15.59 4.42 -28.37
N PRO A 135 16.18 3.36 -28.97
CA PRO A 135 17.12 2.50 -28.26
C PRO A 135 18.37 3.28 -27.82
N THR A 136 18.66 3.22 -26.54
CA THR A 136 19.90 3.70 -25.90
C THR A 136 20.49 2.59 -25.03
N GLU A 137 21.78 2.69 -24.69
CA GLU A 137 22.46 1.75 -23.78
C GLU A 137 21.70 1.51 -22.46
N LEU A 138 21.15 2.59 -21.88
CA LEU A 138 20.35 2.51 -20.66
C LEU A 138 19.05 1.72 -20.88
N THR A 139 18.29 2.06 -21.92
CA THR A 139 17.01 1.37 -22.21
C THR A 139 17.22 -0.10 -22.59
N LEU A 140 18.31 -0.42 -23.31
CA LEU A 140 18.65 -1.79 -23.68
C LEU A 140 19.08 -2.60 -22.45
N SER A 141 19.85 -2.01 -21.55
CA SER A 141 20.24 -2.65 -20.28
C SER A 141 19.02 -2.98 -19.43
N ILE A 142 18.08 -2.03 -19.28
CA ILE A 142 16.85 -2.24 -18.51
C ILE A 142 15.98 -3.31 -19.18
N LYS A 143 15.82 -3.25 -20.51
CA LYS A 143 15.10 -4.27 -21.27
C LYS A 143 15.73 -5.65 -21.09
N HIS A 144 17.05 -5.77 -21.13
CA HIS A 144 17.75 -7.03 -20.92
C HIS A 144 17.43 -7.66 -19.56
N TRP A 145 17.49 -6.87 -18.48
CA TRP A 145 17.08 -7.34 -17.16
C TRP A 145 15.60 -7.75 -17.12
N GLY A 146 14.72 -6.97 -17.75
CA GLY A 146 13.30 -7.31 -17.88
C GLY A 146 13.06 -8.61 -18.65
N ASP A 147 13.78 -8.84 -19.76
CA ASP A 147 13.67 -10.05 -20.59
C ASP A 147 14.11 -11.28 -19.77
N MET A 148 15.23 -11.16 -19.06
CA MET A 148 15.76 -12.21 -18.19
C MET A 148 14.76 -12.56 -17.07
N LEU A 149 14.30 -11.55 -16.32
CA LEU A 149 13.38 -11.74 -15.20
C LEU A 149 12.01 -12.24 -15.67
N GLY A 150 11.52 -11.70 -16.78
CA GLY A 150 10.28 -12.14 -17.43
C GLY A 150 10.33 -13.61 -17.77
N ARG A 151 11.37 -14.07 -18.48
CA ARG A 151 11.53 -15.50 -18.82
C ARG A 151 11.71 -16.38 -17.59
N ALA A 152 12.43 -15.92 -16.57
CA ALA A 152 12.67 -16.68 -15.34
C ALA A 152 11.38 -16.90 -14.52
N ILE A 153 10.49 -15.92 -14.49
CA ILE A 153 9.23 -15.99 -13.74
C ILE A 153 8.12 -16.60 -14.59
N ASP A 154 8.23 -16.58 -15.92
CA ASP A 154 7.21 -17.05 -16.87
C ASP A 154 7.10 -18.59 -16.97
N VAL A 155 6.82 -19.24 -15.85
CA VAL A 155 6.53 -20.68 -15.73
C VAL A 155 5.01 -20.92 -15.63
N PRO A 156 4.52 -22.17 -15.84
CA PRO A 156 3.10 -22.47 -15.73
C PRO A 156 2.47 -21.97 -14.41
N TYR A 157 1.32 -21.32 -14.51
CA TYR A 157 0.56 -20.73 -13.40
C TYR A 157 1.24 -19.59 -12.63
N SER A 158 2.36 -19.06 -13.13
CA SER A 158 2.98 -17.89 -12.49
C SER A 158 2.18 -16.60 -12.73
N PRO A 159 2.33 -15.58 -11.87
CA PRO A 159 1.67 -14.29 -12.07
C PRO A 159 2.01 -13.64 -13.42
N VAL A 160 3.27 -13.75 -13.87
CA VAL A 160 3.71 -13.22 -15.16
C VAL A 160 3.05 -13.97 -16.31
N ARG A 161 2.94 -15.30 -16.22
CA ARG A 161 2.22 -16.11 -17.21
C ARG A 161 0.75 -15.70 -17.30
N LEU A 162 0.10 -15.45 -16.17
CA LEU A 162 -1.31 -15.03 -16.12
C LEU A 162 -1.53 -13.65 -16.75
N ILE A 163 -0.59 -12.72 -16.61
CA ILE A 163 -0.63 -11.43 -17.33
C ILE A 163 -0.57 -11.63 -18.84
N ILE A 164 0.30 -12.52 -19.33
CA ILE A 164 0.39 -12.82 -20.76
C ILE A 164 -0.90 -13.47 -21.27
N LEU A 165 -1.50 -14.37 -20.49
CA LEU A 165 -2.77 -15.03 -20.84
C LEU A 165 -3.98 -14.09 -20.82
N MET A 166 -3.83 -12.89 -20.26
CA MET A 166 -4.85 -11.84 -20.32
C MET A 166 -4.92 -11.18 -21.70
N LEU A 167 -3.85 -11.25 -22.49
CA LEU A 167 -3.83 -10.75 -23.86
C LEU A 167 -4.79 -11.54 -24.76
N ASP A 168 -5.09 -10.97 -25.92
CA ASP A 168 -5.83 -11.67 -26.97
C ASP A 168 -5.00 -12.84 -27.54
N ALA A 169 -5.68 -13.87 -28.03
CA ALA A 169 -5.08 -15.03 -28.64
C ALA A 169 -4.36 -14.71 -29.95
N ASP A 170 -4.73 -13.62 -30.63
CA ASP A 170 -4.11 -13.09 -31.85
C ASP A 170 -3.10 -11.96 -31.60
N ALA A 171 -2.81 -11.66 -30.32
CA ALA A 171 -1.81 -10.66 -29.94
C ALA A 171 -0.46 -10.93 -30.64
N SER A 172 0.15 -9.86 -31.15
CA SER A 172 1.43 -9.96 -31.84
C SER A 172 2.53 -10.51 -30.93
N ILE A 173 3.53 -11.15 -31.53
CA ILE A 173 4.67 -11.71 -30.79
C ILE A 173 5.41 -10.58 -30.05
N GLU A 174 5.52 -9.42 -30.69
CA GLU A 174 6.15 -8.23 -30.13
C GLU A 174 5.40 -7.73 -28.89
N LEU A 175 4.07 -7.72 -28.91
CA LEU A 175 3.25 -7.33 -27.76
C LEU A 175 3.42 -8.34 -26.61
N VAL A 176 3.39 -9.63 -26.91
CA VAL A 176 3.61 -10.69 -25.90
C VAL A 176 4.98 -10.54 -25.25
N GLU A 177 6.02 -10.25 -26.02
CA GLU A 177 7.37 -10.03 -25.51
C GLU A 177 7.45 -8.80 -24.61
N ILE A 178 6.98 -7.64 -25.07
CA ILE A 178 7.08 -6.41 -24.26
C ILE A 178 6.26 -6.51 -22.97
N VAL A 179 5.09 -7.15 -23.01
CA VAL A 179 4.25 -7.40 -21.82
C VAL A 179 4.94 -8.35 -20.85
N ARG A 180 5.57 -9.44 -21.34
CA ARG A 180 6.36 -10.36 -20.51
C ARG A 180 7.50 -9.62 -19.81
N THR A 181 8.25 -8.81 -20.56
CA THR A 181 9.39 -8.03 -20.07
C THR A 181 8.96 -7.02 -19.02
N ALA A 182 7.88 -6.28 -19.29
CA ALA A 182 7.32 -5.31 -18.35
C ALA A 182 6.82 -5.99 -17.07
N ALA A 183 6.02 -7.07 -17.20
CA ALA A 183 5.48 -7.81 -16.06
C ALA A 183 6.59 -8.42 -15.21
N GLY A 184 7.59 -9.06 -15.84
CA GLY A 184 8.74 -9.64 -15.14
C GLY A 184 9.52 -8.59 -14.35
N LEU A 185 9.83 -7.46 -14.98
CA LEU A 185 10.58 -6.38 -14.34
C LEU A 185 9.81 -5.75 -13.18
N ALA A 186 8.55 -5.38 -13.39
CA ALA A 186 7.71 -4.76 -12.37
C ALA A 186 7.47 -5.69 -11.17
N TYR A 187 7.21 -6.98 -11.44
CA TYR A 187 6.99 -7.97 -10.40
C TYR A 187 8.28 -8.26 -9.60
N ALA A 188 9.44 -8.31 -10.26
CA ALA A 188 10.72 -8.46 -9.57
C ALA A 188 11.02 -7.26 -8.65
N ILE A 189 10.77 -6.03 -9.12
CA ILE A 189 10.93 -4.82 -8.28
C ILE A 189 9.95 -4.86 -7.10
N SER A 190 8.71 -5.31 -7.30
CA SER A 190 7.72 -5.39 -6.21
C SER A 190 8.10 -6.46 -5.18
N LEU A 191 8.60 -7.63 -5.60
CA LEU A 191 9.13 -8.65 -4.70
C LEU A 191 10.35 -8.16 -3.92
N LEU A 192 11.31 -7.52 -4.59
CA LEU A 192 12.47 -6.93 -3.93
C LEU A 192 12.04 -5.89 -2.89
N SER A 193 11.05 -5.05 -3.24
CA SER A 193 10.47 -4.08 -2.32
C SER A 193 9.85 -4.74 -1.08
N LEU A 194 9.17 -5.88 -1.21
CA LEU A 194 8.65 -6.64 -0.07
C LEU A 194 9.77 -7.14 0.83
N VAL A 195 10.84 -7.70 0.26
CA VAL A 195 12.01 -8.16 1.02
C VAL A 195 12.64 -7.00 1.80
N VAL A 196 12.88 -5.87 1.14
CA VAL A 196 13.42 -4.66 1.78
C VAL A 196 12.50 -4.18 2.90
N PHE A 197 11.19 -4.15 2.69
CA PHE A 197 10.23 -3.71 3.70
C PHE A 197 10.22 -4.64 4.92
N ILE A 198 10.25 -5.96 4.70
CA ILE A 198 10.31 -6.94 5.79
C ILE A 198 11.61 -6.76 6.59
N LEU A 199 12.74 -6.52 5.92
CA LEU A 199 14.02 -6.21 6.59
C LEU A 199 13.94 -4.91 7.40
N LEU A 200 13.29 -3.86 6.88
CA LEU A 200 13.06 -2.62 7.63
C LEU A 200 12.22 -2.86 8.91
N VAL A 201 11.19 -3.71 8.83
CA VAL A 201 10.34 -4.04 9.98
C VAL A 201 11.08 -4.91 10.99
N ARG A 202 11.79 -5.96 10.53
CA ARG A 202 12.40 -6.98 11.39
C ARG A 202 13.79 -6.59 11.92
N VAL A 203 14.64 -5.99 11.10
CA VAL A 203 16.03 -5.68 11.44
C VAL A 203 16.17 -4.26 11.98
N ALA A 204 15.55 -3.28 11.33
CA ALA A 204 15.65 -1.88 11.76
C ALA A 204 14.73 -1.54 12.95
N ASN A 205 13.98 -2.53 13.47
CA ASN A 205 13.06 -2.40 14.60
C ASN A 205 12.11 -1.20 14.42
N TRP A 206 11.55 -1.03 13.22
CA TRP A 206 10.43 -0.11 13.03
C TRP A 206 9.18 -0.66 13.76
N PRO A 207 8.31 0.19 14.34
CA PRO A 207 8.35 1.66 14.49
C PRO A 207 9.06 2.18 15.76
N THR A 208 9.72 1.33 16.55
CA THR A 208 10.21 1.68 17.89
C THR A 208 11.19 2.87 17.95
N ARG A 209 11.95 3.16 16.87
CA ARG A 209 12.93 4.26 16.83
C ARG A 209 12.33 5.64 16.55
N THR A 210 11.07 5.72 16.12
CA THR A 210 10.43 6.96 15.63
C THR A 210 9.50 7.67 16.63
N GLY A 211 9.47 7.21 17.89
CA GLY A 211 8.61 7.75 18.95
C GLY A 211 7.33 6.92 19.17
N ALA A 212 6.42 7.42 20.00
CA ALA A 212 5.17 6.71 20.33
C ALA A 212 4.26 6.63 19.09
N PHE A 213 3.99 5.41 18.60
CA PHE A 213 3.12 5.18 17.47
C PHE A 213 1.66 5.42 17.85
N ASN A 214 1.04 6.43 17.23
CA ASN A 214 -0.40 6.68 17.39
C ASN A 214 -1.17 5.90 16.33
N VAL A 215 -1.87 4.85 16.77
CA VAL A 215 -2.67 3.96 15.91
C VAL A 215 -3.76 4.74 15.16
N TRP A 216 -4.52 5.60 15.83
CA TRP A 216 -5.62 6.37 15.24
C TRP A 216 -5.18 7.30 14.11
N LEU A 217 -4.06 8.00 14.30
CA LEU A 217 -3.53 8.91 13.27
C LEU A 217 -2.88 8.18 12.09
N ASN A 218 -2.48 6.93 12.27
CA ASN A 218 -1.83 6.16 11.21
C ASN A 218 -2.77 5.13 10.58
N LEU A 219 -3.92 4.84 11.19
CA LEU A 219 -4.93 3.92 10.66
C LEU A 219 -6.31 4.59 10.76
N PRO A 220 -6.58 5.64 9.97
CA PRO A 220 -7.84 6.39 10.03
C PRO A 220 -9.07 5.53 9.76
N LEU A 221 -8.94 4.48 8.95
CA LEU A 221 -10.02 3.57 8.59
C LEU A 221 -10.22 2.44 9.62
N PHE A 222 -9.33 2.33 10.60
CA PHE A 222 -9.47 1.37 11.68
C PHE A 222 -10.25 2.05 12.82
N ASP A 223 -11.35 1.44 13.25
CA ASP A 223 -12.16 1.90 14.38
C ASP A 223 -11.88 1.10 15.67
N PRO A 224 -10.98 1.58 16.55
CA PRO A 224 -10.73 0.97 17.85
C PRO A 224 -11.92 0.97 18.81
N THR A 225 -12.96 1.77 18.57
CA THR A 225 -14.16 1.84 19.43
C THR A 225 -15.30 0.92 19.00
N GLY A 226 -15.21 0.28 17.84
CA GLY A 226 -16.24 -0.62 17.27
C GLY A 226 -16.51 -1.94 18.01
N GLY A 227 -16.17 -2.05 19.29
CA GLY A 227 -16.38 -3.24 20.13
C GLY A 227 -15.36 -4.36 19.90
N GLY A 228 -15.12 -5.17 20.94
CA GLY A 228 -14.16 -6.28 20.92
C GLY A 228 -12.69 -5.85 21.09
N ASP A 229 -11.78 -6.83 21.18
CA ASP A 229 -10.35 -6.56 21.38
C ASP A 229 -9.71 -5.97 20.11
N VAL A 230 -9.15 -4.77 20.24
CA VAL A 230 -8.36 -4.07 19.22
C VAL A 230 -7.24 -4.95 18.66
N LEU A 231 -6.57 -5.71 19.53
CA LEU A 231 -5.44 -6.56 19.14
C LEU A 231 -5.88 -7.67 18.19
N VAL A 232 -7.01 -8.33 18.49
CA VAL A 232 -7.56 -9.42 17.67
C VAL A 232 -7.94 -8.91 16.28
N ARG A 233 -8.62 -7.74 16.22
CA ARG A 233 -9.00 -7.12 14.94
C ARG A 233 -7.78 -6.72 14.12
N LEU A 234 -6.78 -6.11 14.74
CA LEU A 234 -5.56 -5.71 14.05
C LEU A 234 -4.79 -6.92 13.47
N LYS A 235 -4.70 -8.03 14.20
CA LYS A 235 -4.12 -9.30 13.69
C LYS A 235 -4.93 -9.89 12.54
N ARG A 236 -6.26 -9.88 12.65
CA ARG A 236 -7.14 -10.37 11.58
C ARG A 236 -6.97 -9.54 10.31
N ASP A 237 -7.02 -8.22 10.43
CA ASP A 237 -6.92 -7.32 9.28
C ASP A 237 -5.52 -7.37 8.65
N ALA A 238 -4.48 -7.58 9.46
CA ALA A 238 -3.13 -7.87 8.98
C ALA A 238 -3.09 -9.14 8.10
N ASN A 239 -3.67 -10.25 8.58
CA ASN A 239 -3.73 -11.50 7.85
C ASN A 239 -4.54 -11.37 6.56
N ILE A 240 -5.68 -10.69 6.59
CA ILE A 240 -6.51 -10.41 5.42
C ILE A 240 -5.68 -9.68 4.35
N ASN A 241 -4.97 -8.62 4.74
CA ASN A 241 -4.13 -7.86 3.79
C ASN A 241 -2.99 -8.70 3.19
N ILE A 242 -2.35 -9.58 3.97
CA ILE A 242 -1.31 -10.49 3.47
C ILE A 242 -1.90 -11.51 2.49
N ILE A 243 -3.02 -12.15 2.85
CA ILE A 243 -3.68 -13.15 2.01
C ILE A 243 -4.11 -12.53 0.69
N PHE A 244 -4.84 -11.42 0.71
CA PHE A 244 -5.26 -10.74 -0.51
C PHE A 244 -4.06 -10.21 -1.30
N GLY A 245 -3.06 -9.64 -0.65
CA GLY A 245 -1.85 -9.19 -1.32
C GLY A 245 -1.05 -10.32 -1.99
N PHE A 246 -1.15 -11.55 -1.50
CA PHE A 246 -0.58 -12.73 -2.17
C PHE A 246 -1.45 -13.24 -3.32
N LEU A 247 -2.78 -13.21 -3.17
CA LEU A 247 -3.71 -13.75 -4.17
C LEU A 247 -3.95 -12.81 -5.36
N LEU A 248 -3.92 -11.49 -5.14
CA LEU A 248 -4.25 -10.50 -6.17
C LEU A 248 -3.43 -10.56 -7.46
N PRO A 249 -2.11 -10.83 -7.46
CA PRO A 249 -1.34 -10.97 -8.70
C PRO A 249 -1.89 -12.07 -9.62
N PHE A 250 -2.56 -13.08 -9.05
CA PHE A 250 -3.18 -14.18 -9.78
C PHE A 250 -4.64 -13.88 -10.12
N LEU A 251 -5.35 -13.24 -9.19
CA LEU A 251 -6.78 -12.94 -9.33
C LEU A 251 -7.05 -11.82 -10.33
N ILE A 252 -6.22 -10.77 -10.34
CA ILE A 252 -6.41 -9.60 -11.23
C ILE A 252 -6.42 -10.03 -12.71
N PRO A 253 -5.41 -10.76 -13.23
CA PRO A 253 -5.43 -11.16 -14.64
C PRO A 253 -6.60 -12.08 -14.97
N ALA A 254 -6.96 -12.98 -14.06
CA ALA A 254 -8.11 -13.88 -14.26
C ALA A 254 -9.43 -13.11 -14.37
N ILE A 255 -9.68 -12.15 -13.47
CA ILE A 255 -10.87 -11.30 -13.52
C ILE A 255 -10.88 -10.47 -14.80
N VAL A 256 -9.76 -9.82 -15.14
CA VAL A 256 -9.70 -8.99 -16.35
C VAL A 256 -9.95 -9.81 -17.60
N LYS A 257 -9.36 -11.01 -17.73
CA LYS A 257 -9.62 -11.91 -18.87
C LYS A 257 -11.10 -12.25 -18.99
N THR A 258 -11.75 -12.63 -17.88
CA THR A 258 -13.19 -12.91 -17.91
C THR A 258 -14.03 -11.68 -18.27
N ALA A 259 -13.62 -10.47 -17.84
CA ALA A 259 -14.33 -9.25 -18.15
C ALA A 259 -14.17 -8.83 -19.63
N THR A 260 -12.97 -8.99 -20.20
CA THR A 260 -12.71 -8.67 -21.61
C THR A 260 -13.48 -9.59 -22.55
N ASP A 261 -13.63 -10.87 -22.19
CA ASP A 261 -14.44 -11.83 -22.95
C ASP A 261 -15.94 -11.42 -22.99
N LEU A 262 -16.40 -10.58 -22.06
CA LEU A 262 -17.80 -10.11 -21.96
C LEU A 262 -18.04 -8.71 -22.56
N VAL A 263 -17.08 -7.78 -22.45
CA VAL A 263 -17.30 -6.33 -22.70
C VAL A 263 -16.40 -5.76 -23.80
N GLY A 264 -15.40 -6.51 -24.27
CA GLY A 264 -14.43 -6.10 -25.29
C GLY A 264 -13.00 -5.93 -24.75
N ASN A 265 -12.03 -5.88 -25.67
CA ASN A 265 -10.61 -6.02 -25.38
C ASN A 265 -9.98 -4.79 -24.69
N LEU A 266 -9.15 -5.04 -23.67
CA LEU A 266 -8.19 -4.07 -23.15
C LEU A 266 -6.93 -4.14 -24.00
N THR A 267 -6.68 -3.14 -24.84
CA THR A 267 -5.48 -3.10 -25.67
C THR A 267 -4.28 -2.61 -24.86
N MET A 268 -3.17 -3.36 -24.90
CA MET A 268 -1.90 -3.01 -24.25
C MET A 268 -0.89 -2.41 -25.23
N ASP A 269 -1.32 -2.08 -26.43
CA ASP A 269 -0.48 -1.50 -27.49
C ASP A 269 -0.05 -0.06 -27.16
N ASP A 270 -0.90 0.67 -26.43
CA ASP A 270 -0.57 2.01 -25.95
C ASP A 270 0.41 1.93 -24.76
N PRO A 271 1.60 2.56 -24.86
CA PRO A 271 2.61 2.51 -23.80
C PRO A 271 2.11 3.02 -22.44
N GLN A 272 1.25 4.05 -22.41
CA GLN A 272 0.72 4.58 -21.16
C GLN A 272 -0.18 3.56 -20.46
N THR A 273 -1.06 2.92 -21.23
CA THR A 273 -1.95 1.86 -20.76
C THR A 273 -1.16 0.67 -20.22
N LEU A 274 -0.11 0.23 -20.94
CA LEU A 274 0.78 -0.84 -20.49
C LEU A 274 1.47 -0.47 -19.16
N ILE A 275 2.12 0.70 -19.09
CA ILE A 275 2.87 1.14 -17.91
C ILE A 275 1.97 1.17 -16.67
N TRP A 276 0.81 1.82 -16.76
CA TRP A 276 -0.08 1.95 -15.60
C TRP A 276 -0.73 0.63 -15.19
N THR A 277 -1.13 -0.20 -16.15
CA THR A 277 -1.75 -1.50 -15.86
C THR A 277 -0.78 -2.43 -15.16
N ILE A 278 0.44 -2.57 -15.69
CA ILE A 278 1.47 -3.45 -15.10
C ILE A 278 1.97 -2.87 -13.77
N SER A 279 2.11 -1.54 -13.66
CA SER A 279 2.47 -0.89 -12.40
C SER A 279 1.44 -1.17 -11.31
N ALA A 280 0.14 -0.99 -11.61
CA ALA A 280 -0.93 -1.25 -10.66
C ALA A 280 -0.96 -2.73 -10.25
N TRP A 281 -0.89 -3.64 -11.21
CA TRP A 281 -0.88 -5.08 -10.97
C TRP A 281 0.28 -5.54 -10.07
N ALA A 282 1.49 -5.02 -10.29
CA ALA A 282 2.65 -5.41 -9.48
C ALA A 282 2.68 -4.72 -8.10
N PHE A 283 2.25 -3.45 -8.02
CA PHE A 283 2.40 -2.62 -6.83
C PHE A 283 1.25 -2.74 -5.82
N LEU A 284 0.00 -2.87 -6.28
CA LEU A 284 -1.16 -2.95 -5.37
C LEU A 284 -1.05 -4.15 -4.41
N PRO A 285 -0.74 -5.37 -4.89
CA PRO A 285 -0.64 -6.53 -4.00
C PRO A 285 0.54 -6.41 -3.04
N ALA A 286 1.68 -5.91 -3.52
CA ALA A 286 2.84 -5.63 -2.66
C ALA A 286 2.50 -4.59 -1.58
N SER A 287 1.78 -3.52 -1.91
CA SER A 287 1.31 -2.53 -0.94
C SER A 287 0.38 -3.13 0.13
N MET A 288 -0.48 -4.07 -0.24
CA MET A 288 -1.33 -4.78 0.72
C MET A 288 -0.51 -5.69 1.64
N ILE A 289 0.46 -6.45 1.12
CA ILE A 289 1.34 -7.26 1.98
C ILE A 289 2.12 -6.37 2.94
N MET A 290 2.72 -5.26 2.47
CA MET A 290 3.43 -4.32 3.34
C MET A 290 2.52 -3.79 4.44
N ARG A 291 1.28 -3.40 4.09
CA ARG A 291 0.27 -2.95 5.05
C ARG A 291 -0.04 -4.02 6.11
N GLY A 292 -0.24 -5.26 5.69
CA GLY A 292 -0.49 -6.37 6.60
C GLY A 292 0.68 -6.67 7.53
N VAL A 293 1.92 -6.68 7.01
CA VAL A 293 3.14 -6.82 7.81
C VAL A 293 3.26 -5.68 8.83
N ALA A 294 2.98 -4.44 8.43
CA ALA A 294 3.02 -3.29 9.32
C ALA A 294 1.98 -3.40 10.45
N MET A 295 0.73 -3.76 10.13
CA MET A 295 -0.34 -3.98 11.12
C MET A 295 0.00 -5.13 12.07
N GLY A 296 0.54 -6.24 11.56
CA GLY A 296 0.97 -7.38 12.37
C GLY A 296 2.06 -6.98 13.37
N ARG A 297 3.05 -6.18 12.94
CA ARG A 297 4.09 -5.68 13.84
C ARG A 297 3.53 -4.77 14.95
N LEU A 298 2.57 -3.92 14.62
CA LEU A 298 1.90 -3.07 15.61
C LEU A 298 1.14 -3.90 16.64
N ALA A 299 0.46 -4.96 16.21
CA ALA A 299 -0.23 -5.88 17.09
C ALA A 299 0.74 -6.55 18.08
N GLU A 300 1.89 -7.06 17.61
CA GLU A 300 2.93 -7.65 18.48
C GLU A 300 3.39 -6.65 19.55
N MET A 301 3.67 -5.39 19.17
CA MET A 301 4.11 -4.37 20.12
C MET A 301 3.04 -4.03 21.17
N ILE A 302 1.77 -3.98 20.77
CA ILE A 302 0.65 -3.75 21.69
C ILE A 302 0.55 -4.91 22.68
N GLU A 303 0.68 -6.14 22.20
CA GLU A 303 0.66 -7.34 23.03
C GLU A 303 1.82 -7.36 24.05
N GLU A 304 3.03 -7.04 23.61
CA GLU A 304 4.20 -6.92 24.50
C GLU A 304 3.99 -5.85 25.58
N LYS A 305 3.45 -4.68 25.21
CA LYS A 305 3.14 -3.60 26.17
C LYS A 305 2.08 -4.02 27.18
N ARG A 306 1.01 -4.68 26.74
CA ARG A 306 -0.03 -5.23 27.64
C ARG A 306 0.58 -6.21 28.64
N ARG A 307 1.40 -7.15 28.16
CA ARG A 307 2.08 -8.15 29.01
C ARG A 307 2.94 -7.49 30.09
N ARG A 308 3.72 -6.45 29.74
CA ARG A 308 4.56 -5.70 30.69
C ARG A 308 3.73 -4.94 31.72
N ALA A 309 2.61 -4.33 31.32
CA ALA A 309 1.74 -3.59 32.22
C ALA A 309 1.07 -4.51 33.26
N TYR A 310 0.60 -5.69 32.85
CA TYR A 310 0.04 -6.68 33.77
C TYR A 310 1.09 -7.17 34.78
N ALA A 311 2.30 -7.50 34.31
CA ALA A 311 3.39 -7.91 35.20
C ALA A 311 3.78 -6.83 36.23
N GLN A 312 3.74 -5.55 35.85
CA GLN A 312 3.98 -4.43 36.78
C GLN A 312 2.88 -4.29 37.83
N THR A 313 1.62 -4.53 37.46
CA THR A 313 0.49 -4.46 38.38
C THR A 313 0.52 -5.62 39.37
N GLU A 314 0.82 -6.84 38.90
CA GLU A 314 1.03 -8.00 39.79
C GLU A 314 2.18 -7.77 40.78
N ALA A 315 3.30 -7.21 40.33
CA ALA A 315 4.43 -6.88 41.20
C ALA A 315 4.16 -5.73 42.20
N GLN A 316 3.15 -4.90 41.97
CA GLN A 316 2.72 -3.86 42.93
C GLN A 316 1.70 -4.38 43.94
N ILE A 317 1.00 -5.46 43.63
CA ILE A 317 0.00 -6.09 44.49
C ILE A 317 0.64 -7.16 45.39
N ALA A 318 1.74 -7.77 44.96
CA ALA A 318 2.56 -8.71 45.73
C ALA A 318 3.45 -8.00 46.76
#